data_AF-A0A0C9X1R6-F1
#
_entry.id   AF-A0A0C9X1R6-F1
#
_cell.length_a   1.000
_cell.length_b   1.000
_cell.length_c   1.000
_cell.angle_alpha   90.00
_cell.angle_beta   90.00
_cell.angle_gamma   90.00
#
_symmetry.space_group_name_H-M   'P 1'
#
loop_
_entity.id
_entity.type
_entity.pdbx_description
1 polymer ?
#
loop_
_entity_poly.entity_id
_entity_poly.type
_entity_poly.pdbx_seq_one_letter_code
_entity_poly.pdbx_strand_id
1 'polypeptide(L)'
;MAMSRLPKDYEDGRFHLLALGICVHLEYMRISVFCGLNKHGGTPPIAPSGHSEVARDATRMMGVMYPPEAMINGAGSVKTILATLGKGHLELPPEVTGYVSLQQQKSSNEANWATDGESVMEDISLFRYVSRSLLQVSSHVLMQLPPRLRILINTEQFLNSISMVDEDGNIITPGNWAHAPNAAHADTPP
;
A
#
# COMPACT_ATOMS: atom_id res chain seq x y z
N MET A 1 3.05 6.49 22.23
CA MET A 1 2.59 7.78 22.78
C MET A 1 1.75 7.51 24.02
N ALA A 2 2.00 8.22 25.10
CA ALA A 2 1.23 8.16 26.34
C ALA A 2 0.64 9.53 26.64
N MET A 3 -0.66 9.60 26.89
CA MET A 3 -1.35 10.81 27.33
C MET A 3 -2.11 10.50 28.61
N SER A 4 -1.78 11.21 29.67
CA SER A 4 -2.30 10.95 31.02
C SER A 4 -2.98 12.20 31.56
N ARG A 5 -4.20 12.06 32.08
CA ARG A 5 -4.87 13.05 32.93
C ARG A 5 -5.03 12.41 34.29
N LEU A 6 -4.16 12.76 35.23
CA LEU A 6 -4.11 12.15 36.57
C LEU A 6 -4.16 13.25 37.63
N PRO A 7 -4.80 12.99 38.78
CA PRO A 7 -4.65 13.85 39.96
C PRO A 7 -3.18 13.96 40.39
N LYS A 8 -2.82 15.07 41.07
CA LYS A 8 -1.42 15.41 41.39
C LYS A 8 -0.71 14.40 42.28
N ASP A 9 -1.47 13.64 43.05
CA ASP A 9 -1.02 12.67 44.05
C ASP A 9 -0.93 11.23 43.51
N TYR A 10 -1.32 11.01 42.26
CA TYR A 10 -1.19 9.72 41.60
C TYR A 10 0.24 9.53 41.09
N GLU A 11 0.75 8.30 41.19
CA GLU A 11 1.99 7.95 40.52
C GLU A 11 1.75 7.75 39.03
N ASP A 12 2.63 8.32 38.20
CA ASP A 12 2.64 8.05 36.77
C ASP A 12 2.96 6.58 36.50
N GLY A 13 2.37 6.07 35.42
CA GLY A 13 2.77 4.77 34.93
C GLY A 13 4.17 4.80 34.31
N ARG A 14 4.78 3.62 34.16
CA ARG A 14 6.14 3.47 33.64
C ARG A 14 6.13 2.61 32.39
N PHE A 15 7.13 2.81 31.55
CA PHE A 15 7.43 1.98 30.39
C PHE A 15 8.83 1.40 30.54
N HIS A 16 8.97 0.10 30.32
CA HIS A 16 10.20 -0.63 30.57
C HIS A 16 10.71 -1.28 29.29
N LEU A 17 12.00 -1.08 28.99
CA LEU A 17 12.74 -1.85 28.00
C LEU A 17 13.65 -2.82 28.77
N LEU A 18 13.13 -4.02 29.03
CA LEU A 18 13.69 -4.95 30.02
C LEU A 18 15.13 -5.37 29.68
N ALA A 19 15.39 -5.66 28.40
CA ALA A 19 16.71 -6.07 27.93
C ALA A 19 17.77 -4.96 28.08
N LEU A 20 17.35 -3.70 28.13
CA LEU A 20 18.25 -2.54 28.24
C LEU A 20 18.35 -2.00 29.67
N GLY A 21 17.55 -2.53 30.60
CA GLY A 21 17.43 -1.98 31.96
C GLY A 21 16.86 -0.56 32.00
N ILE A 22 16.19 -0.11 30.94
CA ILE A 22 15.67 1.26 30.83
C ILE A 22 14.24 1.32 31.36
N CYS A 23 13.97 2.34 32.18
CA CYS A 23 12.64 2.69 32.68
C CYS A 23 12.31 4.14 32.30
N VAL A 24 11.17 4.36 31.64
CA VAL A 24 10.69 5.66 31.19
C VAL A 24 9.42 6.01 31.96
N HIS A 25 9.40 7.17 32.61
CA HIS A 25 8.22 7.69 33.29
C HIS A 25 7.24 8.27 32.27
N LEU A 26 5.97 7.83 32.32
CA LEU A 26 4.90 8.18 31.38
C LEU A 26 4.02 9.32 31.89
N GLU A 27 4.66 10.47 32.14
CA GLU A 27 4.04 11.76 32.44
C GLU A 27 3.14 12.25 31.28
N TYR A 28 2.50 13.43 31.43
CA TYR A 28 1.68 14.03 30.38
C TYR A 28 2.42 14.12 29.03
N MET A 29 1.86 13.49 28.00
CA MET A 29 2.30 13.53 26.61
C MET A 29 3.75 13.03 26.38
N ARG A 30 4.04 11.78 26.75
CA ARG A 30 5.33 11.13 26.46
C ARG A 30 5.30 10.34 25.15
N ILE A 31 6.30 10.55 24.29
CA ILE A 31 6.51 9.76 23.07
C ILE A 31 7.81 8.98 23.22
N SER A 32 7.75 7.67 22.97
CA SER A 32 8.90 6.77 22.95
C SER A 32 8.96 6.06 21.60
N VAL A 33 10.14 6.02 21.00
CA VAL A 33 10.43 5.25 19.79
C VAL A 33 11.39 4.14 20.16
N PHE A 34 11.00 2.90 19.90
CA PHE A 34 11.77 1.72 20.28
C PHE A 34 11.44 0.55 19.36
N CYS A 35 12.27 -0.49 19.39
CA CYS A 35 12.00 -1.75 18.69
C CYS A 35 11.03 -2.61 19.51
N GLY A 36 9.80 -2.81 18.99
CA GLY A 36 8.76 -3.62 19.64
C GLY A 36 9.08 -5.12 19.76
N LEU A 37 10.08 -5.62 19.01
CA LEU A 37 10.49 -7.03 19.08
C LEU A 37 11.27 -7.36 20.37
N ASN A 38 11.85 -6.36 21.02
CA ASN A 38 12.52 -6.55 22.30
C ASN A 38 11.51 -6.66 23.44
N LYS A 39 11.84 -7.43 24.48
CA LYS A 39 11.01 -7.54 25.69
C LYS A 39 10.80 -6.16 26.32
N HIS A 40 9.55 -5.76 26.38
CA HIS A 40 9.12 -4.50 26.95
C HIS A 40 7.82 -4.69 27.74
N GLY A 41 7.49 -3.70 28.56
CA GLY A 41 6.27 -3.72 29.35
C GLY A 41 5.97 -2.35 29.91
N GLY A 42 4.90 -2.27 30.70
CA GLY A 42 4.58 -1.02 31.39
C GLY A 42 3.81 -1.28 32.67
N THR A 43 3.86 -0.32 33.57
CA THR A 43 3.02 -0.28 34.75
C THR A 43 1.89 0.74 34.56
N PRO A 44 0.70 0.48 35.12
CA PRO A 44 -0.36 1.47 35.21
C PRO A 44 0.03 2.66 36.09
N PRO A 45 -0.65 3.82 35.95
CA PRO A 45 -0.63 4.82 37.00
C PRO A 45 -1.21 4.21 38.28
N ILE A 46 -0.70 4.63 39.44
CA ILE A 46 -1.06 4.04 40.73
C ILE A 46 -1.65 5.13 41.61
N ALA A 47 -2.85 4.87 42.16
CA ALA A 47 -3.47 5.77 43.12
C ALA A 47 -2.69 5.74 44.46
N PRO A 48 -2.71 6.83 45.23
CA PRO A 48 -2.03 6.85 46.53
C PRO A 48 -2.54 5.74 47.46
N SER A 49 -1.64 5.19 48.27
CA SER A 49 -1.95 4.10 49.21
C SER A 49 -3.11 4.48 50.15
N GLY A 50 -4.01 3.53 50.41
CA GLY A 50 -5.16 3.73 51.29
C GLY A 50 -6.40 4.35 50.65
N HIS A 51 -6.36 4.68 49.35
CA HIS A 51 -7.55 5.13 48.62
C HIS A 51 -8.39 3.94 48.17
N SER A 52 -9.65 3.89 48.61
CA SER A 52 -10.63 2.88 48.20
C SER A 52 -11.29 3.19 46.86
N GLU A 53 -11.21 4.45 46.40
CA GLU A 53 -11.86 4.92 45.17
C GLU A 53 -10.86 5.65 44.27
N VAL A 54 -10.98 5.41 42.95
CA VAL A 54 -10.19 6.09 41.92
C VAL A 54 -10.94 7.32 41.42
N ALA A 55 -10.25 8.46 41.30
CA ALA A 55 -10.84 9.68 40.74
C ALA A 55 -11.44 9.42 39.35
N ARG A 56 -12.66 9.91 39.12
CA ARG A 56 -13.45 9.59 37.91
C ARG A 56 -12.79 10.03 36.60
N ASP A 57 -11.99 11.09 36.63
CA ASP A 57 -11.29 11.61 35.45
C ASP A 57 -9.81 11.17 35.37
N ALA A 58 -9.36 10.29 36.27
CA ALA A 58 -8.03 9.68 36.20
C ALA A 58 -7.95 8.71 35.02
N THR A 59 -7.36 9.15 33.91
CA THR A 59 -7.35 8.40 32.65
C THR A 59 -5.96 8.41 32.03
N ARG A 60 -5.54 7.27 31.45
CA ARG A 60 -4.36 7.18 30.60
C ARG A 60 -4.69 6.54 29.26
N MET A 61 -4.39 7.24 28.18
CA MET A 61 -4.46 6.74 26.82
C MET A 61 -3.06 6.37 26.32
N MET A 62 -2.91 5.13 25.86
CA MET A 62 -1.68 4.64 25.24
C MET A 62 -1.94 4.38 23.76
N GLY A 63 -1.27 5.14 22.89
CA GLY A 63 -1.22 4.89 21.46
C GLY A 63 0.07 4.17 21.09
N VAL A 64 -0.04 2.92 20.61
CA VAL A 64 1.09 2.15 20.06
C VAL A 64 0.89 2.07 18.55
N MET A 65 1.83 2.66 17.81
CA MET A 65 1.82 2.65 16.35
C MET A 65 3.02 1.83 15.88
N TYR A 66 2.76 0.76 15.14
CA TYR A 66 3.78 -0.02 14.48
C TYR A 66 3.29 -0.36 13.07
N PRO A 67 4.18 -0.42 12.07
CA PRO A 67 3.82 -1.01 10.80
C PRO A 67 3.46 -2.48 11.02
N PRO A 68 2.29 -2.95 10.58
CA PRO A 68 1.95 -4.38 10.68
C PRO A 68 2.97 -5.20 9.87
N GLU A 69 3.26 -6.42 10.31
CA GLU A 69 4.21 -7.33 9.64
C GLU A 69 3.90 -7.48 8.14
N ALA A 70 2.62 -7.52 7.80
CA ALA A 70 2.06 -7.41 6.45
C ALA A 70 2.66 -6.29 5.58
N MET A 71 2.92 -5.11 6.15
CA MET A 71 3.53 -3.99 5.41
C MET A 71 5.04 -4.11 5.29
N ILE A 72 5.69 -5.01 6.04
CA ILE A 72 7.15 -5.16 6.11
C ILE A 72 7.62 -6.46 5.41
N ASN A 73 6.83 -7.53 5.48
CA ASN A 73 7.16 -8.89 5.05
C ASN A 73 6.06 -9.53 4.18
N GLY A 74 5.06 -8.78 3.72
CA GLY A 74 3.79 -9.31 3.21
C GLY A 74 3.73 -9.66 1.72
N ALA A 75 4.83 -10.07 1.08
CA ALA A 75 4.73 -10.62 -0.27
C ALA A 75 3.83 -11.87 -0.24
N GLY A 76 2.64 -11.79 -0.85
CA GLY A 76 1.70 -12.92 -0.91
C GLY A 76 0.81 -13.14 0.32
N SER A 77 0.73 -12.23 1.30
CA SER A 77 -0.16 -12.42 2.48
C SER A 77 -1.11 -11.25 2.77
N VAL A 78 -0.88 -10.08 2.16
CA VAL A 78 -1.75 -8.91 2.32
C VAL A 78 -1.86 -8.10 1.04
N LYS A 79 -2.96 -7.37 0.97
CA LYS A 79 -3.25 -6.41 -0.07
C LYS A 79 -2.52 -5.10 0.20
N THR A 80 -1.70 -4.66 -0.76
CA THR A 80 -0.97 -3.39 -0.66
C THR A 80 -1.58 -2.36 -1.61
N ILE A 81 -1.73 -1.12 -1.16
CA ILE A 81 -2.17 -0.01 -2.03
C ILE A 81 -0.96 0.47 -2.84
N LEU A 82 -1.00 0.32 -4.16
CA LEU A 82 0.05 0.80 -5.06
C LEU A 82 -0.15 2.27 -5.44
N ALA A 83 -1.37 2.63 -5.81
CA ALA A 83 -1.68 3.97 -6.32
C ALA A 83 -3.14 4.35 -6.06
N THR A 84 -3.44 5.65 -6.11
CA THR A 84 -4.80 6.17 -6.03
C THR A 84 -5.45 6.18 -7.41
N LEU A 85 -6.71 5.76 -7.49
CA LEU A 85 -7.59 5.88 -8.65
C LEU A 85 -8.71 6.89 -8.33
N GLY A 86 -9.45 7.36 -9.34
CA GLY A 86 -10.42 8.44 -9.18
C GLY A 86 -11.45 8.24 -8.04
N LYS A 87 -11.97 7.02 -7.86
CA LYS A 87 -12.88 6.66 -6.75
C LYS A 87 -12.38 5.50 -5.87
N GLY A 88 -11.08 5.21 -5.88
CA GLY A 88 -10.56 4.05 -5.15
C GLY A 88 -9.05 3.90 -5.22
N HIS A 89 -8.56 2.68 -5.09
CA HIS A 89 -7.14 2.37 -5.10
C HIS A 89 -6.84 1.30 -6.15
N LEU A 90 -5.66 1.41 -6.76
CA LEU A 90 -5.03 0.29 -7.46
C LEU A 90 -4.29 -0.51 -6.40
N GLU A 91 -4.70 -1.76 -6.22
CA GLU A 91 -4.24 -2.60 -5.15
C GLU A 91 -3.47 -3.80 -5.70
N LEU A 92 -2.46 -4.23 -4.96
CA LEU A 92 -1.63 -5.39 -5.23
C LEU A 92 -1.97 -6.47 -4.20
N PRO A 93 -2.97 -7.33 -4.49
CA PRO A 93 -3.34 -8.40 -3.60
C PRO A 93 -2.32 -9.57 -3.68
N PRO A 94 -2.42 -10.57 -2.79
CA PRO A 94 -1.55 -11.74 -2.79
C PRO A 94 -1.47 -12.47 -4.13
N GLU A 95 -2.53 -12.48 -4.93
CA GLU A 95 -2.59 -13.13 -6.25
C GLU A 95 -1.77 -12.38 -7.32
N VAL A 96 -1.35 -11.14 -7.03
CA VAL A 96 -0.46 -10.35 -7.90
C VAL A 96 0.98 -10.37 -7.37
N THR A 97 1.16 -10.43 -6.05
CA THR A 97 2.49 -10.30 -5.40
C THR A 97 3.11 -11.63 -4.96
N GLY A 98 2.31 -12.69 -4.88
CA GLY A 98 2.73 -14.02 -4.44
C GLY A 98 3.36 -14.84 -5.57
N TYR A 99 4.40 -15.61 -5.25
CA TYR A 99 5.14 -16.43 -6.22
C TYR A 99 4.30 -17.57 -6.83
N VAL A 100 3.31 -18.09 -6.10
CA VAL A 100 2.51 -19.27 -6.48
C VAL A 100 1.38 -18.93 -7.48
N SER A 101 1.01 -17.65 -7.63
CA SER A 101 -0.17 -17.24 -8.41
C SER A 101 0.07 -17.10 -9.92
N LEU A 102 1.28 -17.37 -10.42
CA LEU A 102 1.62 -17.20 -11.83
C LEU A 102 1.12 -18.34 -12.75
N GLN A 103 0.65 -19.46 -12.19
CA GLN A 103 0.38 -20.68 -12.96
C GLN A 103 -1.11 -20.94 -13.23
N GLN A 104 -2.01 -20.09 -12.75
CA GLN A 104 -3.46 -20.28 -12.92
C GLN A 104 -4.09 -19.11 -13.67
N GLN A 105 -4.99 -19.43 -14.61
CA GLN A 105 -5.85 -18.43 -15.23
C GLN A 105 -6.68 -17.76 -14.13
N LYS A 106 -6.59 -16.43 -14.05
CA LYS A 106 -7.28 -15.66 -13.03
C LYS A 106 -8.75 -15.54 -13.43
N SER A 107 -9.65 -15.93 -12.53
CA SER A 107 -11.09 -15.80 -12.72
C SER A 107 -11.69 -14.91 -11.63
N SER A 108 -12.83 -14.31 -11.95
CA SER A 108 -13.62 -13.48 -11.06
C SER A 108 -15.09 -13.86 -11.22
N ASN A 109 -15.89 -13.64 -10.17
CA ASN A 109 -17.35 -13.75 -10.28
C ASN A 109 -17.99 -12.52 -10.95
N GLU A 110 -17.19 -11.48 -11.21
CA GLU A 110 -17.58 -10.25 -11.88
C GLU A 110 -17.04 -10.22 -13.30
N ALA A 111 -17.88 -9.76 -14.24
CA ALA A 111 -17.49 -9.60 -15.63
C ALA A 111 -16.36 -8.56 -15.78
N ASN A 112 -15.35 -8.90 -16.57
CA ASN A 112 -14.19 -8.06 -16.83
C ASN A 112 -13.72 -8.19 -18.28
N TRP A 113 -13.21 -7.09 -18.85
CA TRP A 113 -12.81 -7.06 -20.25
C TRP A 113 -11.64 -7.98 -20.61
N ALA A 114 -10.75 -8.31 -19.66
CA ALA A 114 -9.57 -9.12 -19.94
C ALA A 114 -9.92 -10.60 -20.19
N THR A 115 -10.94 -11.12 -19.50
CA THR A 115 -11.43 -12.49 -19.68
C THR A 115 -12.66 -12.54 -20.59
N ASP A 116 -13.66 -11.69 -20.34
CA ASP A 116 -14.96 -11.78 -21.02
C ASP A 116 -15.02 -10.98 -22.34
N GLY A 117 -13.98 -10.19 -22.63
CA GLY A 117 -13.92 -9.38 -23.84
C GLY A 117 -13.88 -10.20 -25.12
N GLU A 118 -13.41 -11.45 -25.07
CA GLU A 118 -13.39 -12.37 -26.23
C GLU A 118 -14.79 -12.63 -26.80
N SER A 119 -15.83 -12.53 -25.97
CA SER A 119 -17.21 -12.75 -26.41
C SER A 119 -17.76 -11.63 -27.30
N VAL A 120 -17.07 -10.47 -27.35
CA VAL A 120 -17.58 -9.24 -27.98
C VAL A 120 -16.54 -8.53 -28.85
N MET A 121 -15.28 -8.98 -28.86
CA MET A 121 -14.18 -8.38 -29.62
C MET A 121 -13.43 -9.46 -30.40
N GLU A 122 -12.89 -9.09 -31.56
CA GLU A 122 -11.85 -9.87 -32.23
C GLU A 122 -10.58 -9.92 -31.37
N ASP A 123 -9.80 -11.01 -31.46
CA ASP A 123 -8.58 -11.23 -30.67
C ASP A 123 -7.61 -10.05 -30.72
N ILE A 124 -7.36 -9.50 -31.92
CA ILE A 124 -6.48 -8.34 -32.11
C ILE A 124 -7.03 -7.08 -31.44
N SER A 125 -8.35 -6.92 -31.39
CA SER A 125 -9.02 -5.79 -30.76
C SER A 125 -8.93 -5.89 -29.24
N LEU A 126 -9.19 -7.08 -28.68
CA LEU A 126 -9.03 -7.36 -27.26
C LEU A 126 -7.57 -7.15 -26.82
N PHE A 127 -6.62 -7.73 -27.57
CA PHE A 127 -5.19 -7.59 -27.31
C PHE A 127 -4.74 -6.12 -27.28
N ARG A 128 -5.16 -5.33 -28.27
CA ARG A 128 -4.88 -3.88 -28.31
C ARG A 128 -5.52 -3.15 -27.15
N TYR A 129 -6.77 -3.46 -26.81
CA TYR A 129 -7.50 -2.81 -25.73
C TYR A 129 -6.82 -3.04 -24.38
N VAL A 130 -6.49 -4.30 -24.05
CA VAL A 130 -5.82 -4.65 -22.78
C VAL A 130 -4.42 -4.01 -22.72
N SER A 131 -3.62 -4.11 -23.78
CA SER A 131 -2.27 -3.54 -23.81
C SER A 131 -2.26 -2.01 -23.62
N ARG A 132 -3.20 -1.30 -24.27
CA ARG A 132 -3.34 0.16 -24.11
C ARG A 132 -3.85 0.53 -22.71
N SER A 133 -4.76 -0.26 -22.15
CA SER A 133 -5.25 -0.07 -20.78
C SER A 133 -4.13 -0.23 -19.75
N LEU A 134 -3.23 -1.21 -19.93
CA LEU A 134 -2.05 -1.37 -19.08
C LEU A 134 -1.10 -0.17 -19.16
N LEU A 135 -0.90 0.39 -20.35
CA LEU A 135 -0.11 1.61 -20.54
C LEU A 135 -0.75 2.81 -19.83
N GLN A 136 -2.07 2.98 -19.93
CA GLN A 136 -2.80 4.06 -19.26
C GLN A 136 -2.68 3.95 -17.73
N VAL A 137 -2.89 2.75 -17.18
CA VAL A 137 -2.72 2.49 -15.74
C VAL A 137 -1.28 2.77 -15.32
N SER A 138 -0.29 2.29 -16.06
CA SER A 138 1.13 2.53 -15.77
C SER A 138 1.46 4.02 -15.77
N SER A 139 0.99 4.76 -16.78
CA SER A 139 1.19 6.21 -16.88
C SER A 139 0.58 6.94 -15.67
N HIS A 140 -0.63 6.56 -15.28
CA HIS A 140 -1.33 7.13 -14.12
C HIS A 140 -0.62 6.85 -12.79
N VAL A 141 -0.05 5.66 -12.62
CA VAL A 141 0.77 5.31 -11.44
C VAL A 141 2.03 6.18 -11.40
N LEU A 142 2.74 6.30 -12.53
CA LEU A 142 3.98 7.07 -12.62
C LEU A 142 3.77 8.56 -12.36
N MET A 143 2.62 9.13 -12.74
CA MET A 143 2.26 10.52 -12.45
C MET A 143 2.11 10.82 -10.95
N GLN A 144 1.91 9.81 -10.10
CA GLN A 144 1.81 10.00 -8.64
C GLN A 144 3.18 10.05 -7.96
N LEU A 145 4.26 9.74 -8.68
CA LEU A 145 5.61 9.81 -8.15
C LEU A 145 6.09 11.26 -8.03
N PRO A 146 7.05 11.56 -7.13
CA PRO A 146 7.56 12.91 -6.97
C PRO A 146 8.04 13.55 -8.29
N PRO A 147 7.58 14.76 -8.67
CA PRO A 147 7.91 15.38 -9.96
C PRO A 147 9.41 15.53 -10.23
N ARG A 148 10.22 15.63 -9.15
CA ARG A 148 11.70 15.69 -9.23
C ARG A 148 12.33 14.50 -9.94
N LEU A 149 11.64 13.35 -10.01
CA LEU A 149 12.17 12.14 -10.64
C LEU A 149 12.06 12.16 -12.17
N ARG A 150 11.25 13.06 -12.75
CA ARG A 150 11.08 13.22 -14.21
C ARG A 150 10.90 11.89 -14.95
N ILE A 151 10.06 11.02 -14.40
CA ILE A 151 9.87 9.68 -14.94
C ILE A 151 9.00 9.77 -16.19
N LEU A 152 9.45 9.13 -17.26
CA LEU A 152 8.75 9.04 -18.53
C LEU A 152 8.62 7.57 -18.92
N ILE A 153 7.44 7.19 -19.40
CA ILE A 153 7.21 5.90 -20.04
C ILE A 153 7.42 6.05 -21.54
N ASN A 154 8.29 5.21 -22.12
CA ASN A 154 8.42 5.10 -23.56
C ASN A 154 7.23 4.28 -24.07
N THR A 155 6.21 4.96 -24.58
CA THR A 155 4.97 4.36 -25.11
C THR A 155 5.24 3.28 -26.14
N GLU A 156 6.10 3.58 -27.12
CA GLU A 156 6.37 2.67 -28.23
C GLU A 156 7.06 1.41 -27.73
N GLN A 157 8.11 1.57 -26.92
CA GLN A 157 8.83 0.45 -26.33
C GLN A 157 7.93 -0.37 -25.39
N PHE A 158 7.06 0.28 -24.61
CA PHE A 158 6.12 -0.41 -23.74
C PHE A 158 5.14 -1.26 -24.54
N LEU A 159 4.50 -0.70 -25.57
CA LEU A 159 3.56 -1.46 -26.41
C LEU A 159 4.28 -2.57 -27.19
N ASN A 160 5.48 -2.31 -27.71
CA ASN A 160 6.27 -3.32 -28.42
C ASN A 160 6.84 -4.41 -27.51
N SER A 161 6.83 -4.22 -26.18
CA SER A 161 7.23 -5.25 -25.22
C SER A 161 6.15 -6.31 -24.97
N ILE A 162 4.93 -6.06 -25.45
CA ILE A 162 3.79 -6.98 -25.33
C ILE A 162 3.50 -7.54 -26.72
N SER A 163 3.39 -8.85 -26.84
CA SER A 163 3.13 -9.52 -28.11
C SER A 163 2.13 -10.66 -27.97
N MET A 164 1.40 -10.94 -29.04
CA MET A 164 0.59 -12.15 -29.17
C MET A 164 0.99 -12.91 -30.45
N VAL A 165 0.59 -14.17 -30.54
CA VAL A 165 0.67 -14.97 -31.76
C VAL A 165 -0.69 -14.93 -32.43
N ASP A 166 -0.73 -14.59 -33.72
CA ASP A 166 -1.97 -14.61 -34.50
C ASP A 166 -2.34 -16.03 -35.00
N GLU A 167 -3.47 -16.16 -35.68
CA GLU A 167 -3.95 -17.44 -36.24
C GLU A 167 -2.97 -18.04 -37.25
N ASP A 168 -2.18 -17.20 -37.92
CA ASP A 168 -1.16 -17.59 -38.92
C ASP A 168 0.19 -17.96 -38.27
N GLY A 169 0.32 -17.84 -36.95
CA GLY A 169 1.54 -18.13 -36.20
C GLY A 169 2.56 -16.99 -36.17
N ASN A 170 2.22 -15.79 -36.67
CA ASN A 170 3.09 -14.63 -36.62
C ASN A 170 3.02 -13.95 -35.26
N ILE A 171 4.16 -13.41 -34.82
CA ILE A 171 4.23 -12.57 -33.61
C ILE A 171 3.84 -11.14 -33.99
N ILE A 172 2.81 -10.62 -33.35
CA ILE A 172 2.32 -9.25 -33.57
C ILE A 172 2.31 -8.46 -32.26
N THR A 173 2.49 -7.14 -32.37
CA THR A 173 2.40 -6.20 -31.25
C THR A 173 1.15 -5.31 -31.38
N PRO A 174 0.72 -4.58 -30.34
CA PRO A 174 -0.45 -3.71 -30.38
C PRO A 174 -0.36 -2.61 -31.45
N GLY A 175 0.86 -2.32 -31.94
CA GLY A 175 1.16 -1.27 -32.89
C GLY A 175 1.25 0.12 -32.25
N ASN A 176 1.54 1.13 -33.08
CA ASN A 176 1.62 2.52 -32.62
C ASN A 176 0.24 3.02 -32.17
N TRP A 177 0.23 3.88 -31.15
CA TRP A 177 -0.97 4.51 -30.63
C TRP A 177 -0.79 6.03 -30.54
N ALA A 178 -1.30 6.73 -31.56
CA ALA A 178 -1.16 8.18 -31.69
C ALA A 178 -1.78 8.99 -30.53
N HIS A 179 -2.69 8.39 -29.76
CA HIS A 179 -3.36 9.03 -28.63
C HIS A 179 -2.90 8.49 -27.27
N ALA A 180 -1.71 7.91 -27.20
CA ALA A 180 -1.15 7.46 -25.95
C ALA A 180 -0.90 8.63 -24.97
N PRO A 181 -0.92 8.41 -23.65
CA PRO A 181 -0.79 9.48 -22.65
C PRO A 181 0.45 10.37 -22.79
N ASN A 182 1.55 9.83 -23.35
CA ASN A 182 2.80 10.54 -23.59
C ASN A 182 3.11 10.67 -25.09
N ALA A 183 2.14 10.47 -25.98
CA ALA A 183 2.36 10.75 -27.39
C ALA A 183 2.69 12.25 -27.52
N ALA A 184 3.68 12.58 -28.37
CA ALA A 184 4.00 13.96 -28.68
C ALA A 184 2.74 14.61 -29.28
N HIS A 185 1.99 15.36 -28.47
CA HIS A 185 0.95 16.22 -28.99
C HIS A 185 1.63 17.41 -29.66
N ALA A 186 1.16 17.79 -30.85
CA ALA A 186 1.68 18.95 -31.59
C ALA A 186 1.69 20.25 -30.75
N ASP A 187 0.92 20.28 -29.66
CA ASP A 187 0.75 21.41 -28.75
C ASP A 187 1.52 21.28 -27.41
N THR A 188 2.43 20.30 -27.26
CA THR A 188 3.24 20.16 -26.04
C THR A 188 4.53 20.98 -26.18
N PRO A 189 4.72 22.09 -25.44
CA PRO A 189 5.97 22.84 -25.51
C PRO A 189 7.13 22.01 -24.93
N PRO A 190 8.38 22.28 -25.37
CA PRO A 190 9.57 21.51 -24.99
C PRO A 190 9.86 21.51 -23.49
#